data_AF-A0AAW7I9Y0-F1
#
_entry.id   AF-A0AAW7I9Y0-F1
#
_cell.length_a   1.000
_cell.length_b   1.000
_cell.length_c   1.000
_cell.angle_alpha   90.00
_cell.angle_beta   90.00
_cell.angle_gamma   90.00
#
_symmetry.space_group_name_H-M   'P 1'
#
loop_
_entity.id
_entity.type
_entity.pdbx_description
1 polymer ?
#
loop_
_entity_poly.entity_id
_entity_poly.type
_entity_poly.pdbx_seq_one_letter_code
_entity_poly.pdbx_strand_id
1 'polypeptide(L)'
;MDLNDATQGSADIKGRIREAIRQCIRRYEPRIIQVDVRSPDHQASPLEMSFQVTAHVRLEHIEQVTSFNVHMDSHRHYRMV
;
A
#
# COMPACT_ATOMS: atom_id res chain seq x y z
N MET A 1 -29.80 -8.60 -7.14
CA MET A 1 -29.13 -7.89 -6.03
C MET A 1 -27.67 -8.28 -6.10
N ASP A 2 -26.84 -7.47 -6.75
CA ASP A 2 -25.42 -7.80 -7.02
C ASP A 2 -24.55 -6.57 -6.75
N LEU A 3 -24.63 -6.06 -5.52
CA LEU A 3 -23.73 -5.02 -5.02
C LEU A 3 -22.81 -5.58 -3.92
N ASN A 4 -23.17 -6.71 -3.32
CA ASN A 4 -22.35 -7.36 -2.30
C ASN A 4 -21.15 -8.11 -2.92
N ASP A 5 -21.32 -8.75 -4.09
CA ASP A 5 -20.27 -9.54 -4.75
C ASP A 5 -19.10 -8.65 -5.23
N ALA A 6 -19.43 -7.49 -5.83
CA ALA A 6 -18.43 -6.51 -6.27
C ALA A 6 -17.65 -5.87 -5.10
N THR A 7 -18.30 -5.72 -3.94
CA THR A 7 -17.67 -5.11 -2.75
C THR A 7 -16.77 -6.11 -2.04
N GLN A 8 -17.20 -7.37 -1.94
CA GLN A 8 -16.41 -8.45 -1.33
C GLN A 8 -15.16 -8.74 -2.16
N GLY A 9 -15.30 -8.93 -3.49
CA GLY A 9 -14.16 -9.12 -4.38
C GLY A 9 -13.17 -7.94 -4.36
N SER A 10 -13.65 -6.70 -4.21
CA SER A 10 -12.79 -5.51 -4.11
C SER A 10 -12.02 -5.45 -2.78
N ALA A 11 -12.62 -5.88 -1.67
CA ALA A 11 -11.95 -5.99 -0.38
C ALA A 11 -10.86 -7.07 -0.39
N ASP A 12 -11.13 -8.22 -1.01
CA ASP A 12 -10.15 -9.29 -1.21
C ASP A 12 -8.96 -8.80 -2.06
N ILE A 13 -9.21 -8.04 -3.12
CA ILE A 13 -8.16 -7.45 -3.97
C ILE A 13 -7.29 -6.47 -3.17
N LYS A 14 -7.89 -5.56 -2.39
CA LYS A 14 -7.15 -4.61 -1.54
C LYS A 14 -6.27 -5.35 -0.53
N GLY A 15 -6.78 -6.42 0.10
CA GLY A 15 -6.00 -7.27 1.01
C GLY A 15 -4.79 -7.94 0.34
N ARG A 16 -5.00 -8.50 -0.86
CA ARG A 16 -3.93 -9.14 -1.65
C ARG A 16 -2.85 -8.15 -2.10
N ILE A 17 -3.25 -6.96 -2.55
CA ILE A 17 -2.31 -5.90 -2.96
C ILE A 17 -1.50 -5.41 -1.76
N ARG A 18 -2.15 -5.19 -0.61
CA ARG A 18 -1.48 -4.80 0.64
C ARG A 18 -0.36 -5.77 0.99
N GLU A 19 -0.65 -7.07 0.91
CA GLU A 19 0.32 -8.11 1.22
C GLU A 19 1.43 -8.20 0.16
N ALA A 20 1.10 -8.05 -1.12
CA ALA A 20 2.08 -8.02 -2.19
C ALA A 20 3.08 -6.85 -2.03
N ILE A 21 2.58 -5.64 -1.70
CA ILE A 21 3.44 -4.47 -1.43
C ILE A 21 4.38 -4.76 -0.25
N ARG A 22 3.83 -5.27 0.87
CA ARG A 22 4.62 -5.64 2.06
C ARG A 22 5.71 -6.66 1.71
N GLN A 23 5.39 -7.71 0.96
CA GLN A 23 6.35 -8.75 0.58
C GLN A 23 7.42 -8.23 -0.38
N CYS A 24 7.03 -7.46 -1.40
CA CYS A 24 7.98 -6.83 -2.33
C CYS A 24 8.98 -5.96 -1.58
N ILE A 25 8.51 -5.08 -0.70
CA ILE A 25 9.39 -4.17 0.06
C ILE A 25 10.37 -4.95 0.93
N ARG A 26 9.89 -5.96 1.69
CA ARG A 26 10.77 -6.81 2.51
C ARG A 26 11.76 -7.62 1.69
N ARG A 27 11.40 -7.98 0.45
CA ARG A 27 12.24 -8.80 -0.43
C ARG A 27 13.31 -7.98 -1.14
N TYR A 28 12.99 -6.78 -1.61
CA TYR A 28 13.89 -5.97 -2.44
C TYR A 28 14.71 -4.96 -1.62
N GLU A 29 14.27 -4.58 -0.42
CA GLU A 29 14.99 -3.64 0.45
C GLU A 29 15.27 -4.27 1.84
N PRO A 30 16.36 -5.04 1.99
CA PRO A 30 16.69 -5.72 3.24
C PRO A 30 17.03 -4.77 4.39
N ARG A 31 17.29 -3.49 4.09
CA ARG A 31 17.51 -2.42 5.07
C ARG A 31 16.22 -2.04 5.80
N ILE A 32 15.06 -2.40 5.26
CA ILE A 32 13.77 -2.13 5.88
C ILE A 32 13.50 -3.17 6.96
N ILE A 33 13.55 -2.73 8.21
CA ILE A 33 13.33 -3.58 9.38
C ILE A 33 11.84 -3.78 9.67
N GLN A 34 11.00 -2.81 9.27
CA GLN A 34 9.56 -2.86 9.47
C GLN A 34 8.84 -2.13 8.34
N VAL A 35 7.73 -2.71 7.88
CA VAL A 35 6.85 -2.09 6.90
C VAL A 35 5.40 -2.23 7.34
N ASP A 36 4.72 -1.09 7.42
CA ASP A 36 3.29 -0.99 7.64
C ASP A 36 2.61 -0.51 6.37
N VAL A 37 1.51 -1.18 6.01
CA VAL A 37 0.72 -0.83 4.82
C VAL A 37 -0.72 -0.69 5.28
N ARG A 38 -1.26 0.52 5.13
CA ARG A 38 -2.63 0.88 5.50
C ARG A 38 -3.42 1.25 4.26
N SER A 39 -4.62 0.73 4.14
CA SER A 39 -5.61 1.22 3.19
C SER A 39 -6.57 2.12 3.96
N PRO A 40 -6.51 3.45 3.81
CA PRO A 40 -7.52 4.31 4.41
C PRO A 40 -8.89 3.93 3.83
N ASP A 41 -9.86 3.64 4.71
CA ASP A 41 -11.28 3.41 4.37
C ASP A 41 -11.98 4.69 3.88
N HIS A 42 -11.26 5.59 3.20
CA HIS A 42 -11.82 6.86 2.80
C HIS A 42 -13.00 6.61 1.85
N GLN A 43 -14.20 6.79 2.40
CA GLN A 43 -15.52 6.52 1.81
C GLN A 43 -15.80 7.36 0.55
N ALA A 44 -14.83 8.11 0.04
CA ALA A 44 -15.00 9.02 -1.07
C ALA A 44 -15.16 8.32 -2.42
N SER A 45 -14.61 7.10 -2.60
CA SER A 45 -14.83 6.29 -3.82
C SER A 45 -14.42 4.82 -3.64
N PRO A 46 -15.31 3.84 -3.86
CA PRO A 46 -14.95 2.41 -3.79
C PRO A 46 -13.93 1.98 -4.86
N LEU A 47 -13.76 2.79 -5.92
CA LEU A 47 -12.81 2.57 -7.01
C LEU A 47 -11.39 3.11 -6.74
N GLU A 48 -11.20 3.99 -5.75
CA GLU A 48 -9.86 4.47 -5.42
C GLU A 48 -9.10 3.43 -4.58
N MET A 49 -8.09 2.81 -5.19
CA MET A 49 -7.15 1.91 -4.51
C MET A 49 -5.92 2.69 -4.07
N SER A 50 -6.02 3.28 -2.88
CA SER A 50 -4.94 4.02 -2.25
C SER A 50 -4.40 3.27 -1.04
N PHE A 51 -3.07 3.19 -0.92
CA PHE A 51 -2.37 2.55 0.19
C PHE A 51 -1.30 3.49 0.73
N GLN A 52 -1.33 3.76 2.03
CA GLN A 52 -0.25 4.44 2.72
C GLN A 52 0.75 3.39 3.21
N VAL A 53 2.00 3.52 2.78
CA VAL A 53 3.10 2.65 3.19
C VAL A 53 4.04 3.43 4.08
N THR A 54 4.33 2.90 5.26
CA THR A 54 5.33 3.42 6.19
C THR A 54 6.40 2.37 6.38
N ALA A 55 7.63 2.68 5.98
CA ALA A 55 8.78 1.79 6.12
C ALA A 55 9.79 2.38 7.10
N HIS A 56 10.28 1.53 8.00
CA HIS A 56 11.37 1.84 8.91
C HIS A 56 12.63 1.25 8.28
N VAL A 57 13.54 2.13 7.88
CA VAL A 57 14.82 1.78 7.26
C VAL A 57 15.91 1.93 8.31
N ARG A 58 16.74 0.92 8.47
CA ARG A 58 17.97 1.01 9.26
C ARG A 58 19.14 1.30 8.34
N LEU A 59 19.69 2.50 8.48
CA LEU A 59 20.87 2.96 7.76
C LEU A 59 22.02 3.07 8.77
N GLU A 60 22.88 2.06 8.80
CA GLU A 60 24.01 1.96 9.73
C GLU A 60 23.56 2.11 11.20
N HIS A 61 23.71 3.30 11.79
CA HIS A 61 23.37 3.62 13.17
C HIS A 61 22.13 4.53 13.30
N ILE A 62 21.44 4.81 12.19
CA ILE A 62 20.30 5.71 12.13
C ILE A 62 19.07 4.91 11.70
N GLU A 63 18.00 4.99 12.49
CA GLU A 63 16.68 4.52 12.10
C GLU A 63 15.91 5.66 11.46
N GLN A 64 15.55 5.50 10.19
CA GLN A 64 14.79 6.48 9.43
C GLN A 64 13.41 5.92 9.09
N VAL A 65 12.37 6.68 9.40
CA VAL A 65 11.01 6.35 8.99
C VAL A 65 10.70 7.09 7.69
N THR A 66 10.34 6.36 6.65
CA THR A 66 9.85 6.93 5.39
C THR A 66 8.40 6.52 5.18
N SER A 67 7.58 7.45 4.69
CA SER A 67 6.18 7.18 4.37
C SER A 67 5.87 7.67 2.96
N PHE A 68 5.18 6.85 2.18
CA PHE A 68 4.76 7.17 0.83
C PHE A 68 3.37 6.62 0.56
N ASN A 69 2.63 7.28 -0.32
CA ASN A 69 1.31 6.82 -0.75
C ASN A 69 1.42 6.15 -2.11
N VAL A 70 0.84 4.96 -2.20
CA VAL A 70 0.68 4.19 -3.44
C VAL A 70 -0.76 4.36 -3.88
N HIS A 71 -0.96 5.14 -4.92
CA HIS A 71 -2.25 5.27 -5.59
C HIS A 71 -2.25 4.41 -6.84
N MET A 72 -3.20 3.47 -6.92
CA MET A 72 -3.45 2.69 -8.12
C MET A 72 -4.59 3.35 -8.87
N ASP A 73 -4.28 4.44 -9.58
CA ASP A 73 -5.20 5.00 -10.56
C ASP A 73 -5.05 4.26 -11.90
N SER A 74 -6.16 4.10 -12.62
CA SER A 74 -6.20 3.52 -13.96
C SER A 74 -5.35 4.32 -14.97
N HIS A 75 -5.00 5.57 -14.64
CA HIS A 75 -4.06 6.40 -15.38
C HIS A 75 -2.73 6.47 -14.62
N ARG A 76 -1.79 5.64 -15.07
CA ARG A 76 -0.39 5.58 -14.63
C ARG A 76 0.27 6.96 -14.56
N HIS A 77 0.21 7.60 -13.40
CA HIS A 77 1.05 8.75 -13.08
C HIS A 77 1.74 8.50 -11.74
N TYR A 78 2.83 7.71 -11.77
CA TYR A 78 3.80 7.72 -10.67
C TYR A 78 4.52 9.08 -10.71
N ARG A 79 4.25 9.95 -9.74
CA ARG A 79 5.09 11.12 -9.48
C ARG A 79 5.87 10.88 -8.19
N MET A 80 7.19 10.82 -8.33
CA MET A 80 8.13 10.91 -7.23
C MET A 80 8.43 12.41 -7.06
N VAL A 81 8.14 12.96 -5.88
CA VAL A 81 8.54 14.33 -5.48
C VAL A 81 9.54 14.25 -4.34
#